data_AF-A0A8J7KBV5-F1
#
_entry.id   AF-A0A8J7KBV5-F1
#
_cell.length_a   1.000
_cell.length_b   1.000
_cell.length_c   1.000
_cell.angle_alpha   90.00
_cell.angle_beta   90.00
_cell.angle_gamma   90.00
#
_symmetry.space_group_name_H-M   'P 1'
#
loop_
_entity.id
_entity.type
_entity.pdbx_description
1 polymer ?
#
loop_
_entity_poly.entity_id
_entity_poly.type
_entity_poly.pdbx_seq_one_letter_code
_entity_poly.pdbx_strand_id
1 'polypeptide(L)'
;MQFGNVYTRKVSLLNLAMPPNHNQRRAESAMVDRDTDTVGQGALIEFAAVAEWIEAATSRSAKIALLSRYFAQLQDDPLYYAVHYFAGQGFPQRERRLAPIGELTLVTALSVLSGIEPAKLNAHLKRLGDLAEVAALVLVRQSEPILTLEDVAIGLEQLAKTQGRRKLSWVIRLLEPATSLEAKYLTRLLLGDLQIGLEEAMIEAAVAQMTAQPLEQIRWGYTLLGDLGKTALLARHNQLTQARMQLFQPLKFMLASTVQDPAQVIQQLPQGFAVETKYDGIRAQAHIAPAGKPTNWHPETVFAGIRVALFSRTAADISLSFPDLIAPLASLAPHALVTGETAGLILDGEIVPCQNDQILPVAALQPRLDPESPAADRIASVPVAFVVYDVLYKDGAVLLNHPYSERRRVLESLLLETPEVRLAAAQILFDLESLEQRFFQARAQGQEGLMVKALNSCYRPGRRSHEWLKIKRAIITLDVVVTAAEMTPETAPWFSNYAVAIRTSDGDPTLLQIGKVAVGLSQPELETLSDWIQRYTIEEFAEGMVRLVEPQIVLEITVEQLQPSQRYKSGYDLHDARIVRIRRDKSVNDIDTLDSLLYLVEQTQNWWDSSEG
;
A
#
# COMPACT_ATOMS: atom_id res chain seq x y z
N MET A 1 -37.04 -27.09 -28.46
CA MET A 1 -37.94 -26.05 -29.00
C MET A 1 -39.20 -26.13 -28.14
N GLN A 2 -39.67 -25.15 -27.37
CA GLN A 2 -39.65 -23.70 -27.47
C GLN A 2 -39.32 -23.10 -26.09
N PHE A 3 -38.39 -22.14 -26.08
CA PHE A 3 -38.16 -21.22 -24.97
C PHE A 3 -39.23 -20.13 -25.00
N GLY A 4 -39.89 -19.87 -23.87
CA GLY A 4 -40.81 -18.74 -23.74
C GLY A 4 -41.36 -18.60 -22.32
N ASN A 5 -41.12 -17.43 -21.72
CA ASN A 5 -41.74 -16.89 -20.51
C ASN A 5 -41.43 -17.54 -19.14
N VAL A 6 -40.27 -17.18 -18.57
CA VAL A 6 -40.07 -17.15 -17.10
C VAL A 6 -39.58 -15.76 -16.62
N TYR A 7 -39.60 -14.74 -17.48
CA TYR A 7 -39.09 -13.39 -17.17
C TYR A 7 -40.11 -12.40 -16.59
N THR A 8 -41.27 -12.86 -16.08
CA THR A 8 -42.34 -11.99 -15.56
C THR A 8 -42.86 -12.36 -14.16
N ARG A 9 -42.01 -12.94 -13.30
CA ARG A 9 -42.30 -13.08 -11.85
C ARG A 9 -41.24 -12.38 -10.98
N LYS A 10 -40.80 -11.19 -11.38
CA LYS A 10 -40.01 -10.27 -10.53
C LYS A 10 -40.87 -9.27 -9.74
N VAL A 11 -42.19 -9.48 -9.71
CA VAL A 11 -43.15 -8.67 -8.94
C VAL A 11 -44.11 -9.64 -8.26
N SER A 12 -43.93 -9.94 -6.97
CA SER A 12 -44.95 -10.48 -6.02
C SER A 12 -44.39 -11.00 -4.68
N LEU A 13 -43.14 -10.70 -4.28
CA LEU A 13 -42.66 -10.94 -2.90
C LEU A 13 -42.16 -9.68 -2.18
N LEU A 14 -42.31 -8.51 -2.80
CA LEU A 14 -42.16 -7.20 -2.14
C LEU A 14 -43.53 -6.76 -1.60
N ASN A 15 -43.88 -7.25 -0.42
CA ASN A 15 -44.89 -6.63 0.45
C ASN A 15 -44.29 -6.17 1.78
N LEU A 16 -43.03 -5.71 1.73
CA LEU A 16 -42.49 -4.72 2.65
C LEU A 16 -42.22 -3.47 1.81
N ALA A 17 -43.23 -2.61 1.72
CA ALA A 17 -43.25 -1.45 0.86
C ALA A 17 -42.20 -0.41 1.27
N MET A 18 -41.35 -0.01 0.32
CA MET A 18 -40.69 1.30 0.32
C MET A 18 -41.77 2.39 0.37
N PRO A 19 -41.74 3.35 1.32
CA PRO A 19 -42.68 4.46 1.28
C PRO A 19 -42.23 5.48 0.21
N PRO A 20 -43.16 6.00 -0.61
CA PRO A 20 -42.88 7.17 -1.44
C PRO A 20 -42.71 8.42 -0.57
N ASN A 21 -42.02 9.40 -1.15
CA ASN A 21 -41.39 10.60 -0.57
C ASN A 21 -42.28 11.62 0.19
N HIS A 22 -43.34 11.19 0.85
CA HIS A 22 -44.10 12.00 1.81
C HIS A 22 -44.71 11.08 2.86
N ASN A 23 -43.98 10.80 3.95
CA ASN A 23 -44.50 10.48 5.29
C ASN A 23 -43.36 10.08 6.24
N GLN A 24 -42.53 11.05 6.62
CA GLN A 24 -41.54 10.87 7.70
C GLN A 24 -42.18 10.41 9.03
N ARG A 25 -43.47 10.71 9.27
CA ARG A 25 -44.17 10.39 10.54
C ARG A 25 -44.76 8.98 10.64
N ARG A 26 -44.82 8.19 9.56
CA ARG A 26 -45.36 6.81 9.60
C ARG A 26 -44.28 5.73 9.73
N ALA A 27 -43.07 6.00 9.26
CA ALA A 27 -41.91 5.13 9.50
C ALA A 27 -41.50 5.10 10.99
N GLU A 28 -41.79 6.18 11.74
CA GLU A 28 -41.62 6.24 13.19
C GLU A 28 -42.58 5.31 13.94
N SER A 29 -43.75 4.99 13.38
CA SER A 29 -44.79 4.20 14.05
C SER A 29 -44.70 2.69 13.84
N ALA A 30 -44.01 2.22 12.79
CA ALA A 30 -43.84 0.78 12.49
C ALA A 30 -42.70 0.12 13.29
N MET A 31 -41.89 0.92 13.99
CA MET A 31 -40.87 0.46 14.95
C MET A 31 -41.46 0.23 16.35
N VAL A 32 -42.73 0.56 16.59
CA VAL A 32 -43.33 0.65 17.93
C VAL A 32 -44.17 -0.58 18.33
N ASP A 33 -44.43 -1.52 17.41
CA ASP A 33 -45.45 -2.57 17.61
C ASP A 33 -44.94 -4.01 17.41
N ARG A 34 -43.65 -4.26 17.70
CA ARG A 34 -43.17 -5.62 17.99
C ARG A 34 -42.76 -5.66 19.45
N ASP A 35 -43.24 -6.66 20.19
CA ASP A 35 -42.89 -6.93 21.58
C ASP A 35 -41.42 -6.59 21.85
N THR A 36 -41.21 -5.57 22.67
CA THR A 36 -39.96 -4.83 22.85
C THR A 36 -38.88 -5.58 23.65
N ASP A 37 -39.05 -6.88 23.89
CA ASP A 37 -38.11 -7.69 24.70
C ASP A 37 -37.08 -8.48 23.86
N THR A 38 -37.27 -8.64 22.54
CA THR A 38 -36.35 -9.42 21.67
C THR A 38 -35.34 -8.57 20.91
N VAL A 39 -35.61 -7.28 20.69
CA VAL A 39 -34.76 -6.35 19.93
C VAL A 39 -33.39 -6.10 20.61
N GLY A 40 -33.31 -6.34 21.93
CA GLY A 40 -32.06 -6.22 22.69
C GLY A 40 -31.10 -7.41 22.60
N GLN A 41 -31.49 -8.53 21.96
CA GLN A 41 -30.76 -9.81 22.02
C GLN A 41 -29.83 -10.10 20.83
N GLY A 42 -29.62 -9.15 19.91
CA GLY A 42 -28.63 -9.35 18.84
C GLY A 42 -29.05 -10.39 17.78
N ALA A 43 -30.32 -10.43 17.41
CA ALA A 43 -30.80 -11.37 16.40
C ALA A 43 -30.12 -11.14 15.03
N LEU A 44 -29.61 -12.21 14.41
CA LEU A 44 -28.87 -12.15 13.15
C LEU A 44 -29.76 -11.69 11.99
N ILE A 45 -31.05 -12.01 12.00
CA ILE A 45 -32.00 -11.56 10.99
C ILE A 45 -32.10 -10.03 10.92
N GLU A 46 -31.94 -9.32 12.04
CA GLU A 46 -31.96 -7.86 12.07
C GLU A 46 -30.68 -7.28 11.45
N PHE A 47 -29.52 -7.87 11.76
CA PHE A 47 -28.26 -7.56 11.10
C PHE A 47 -28.39 -7.73 9.58
N ALA A 48 -28.95 -8.85 9.14
CA ALA A 48 -29.14 -9.18 7.73
C ALA A 48 -30.09 -8.20 7.02
N ALA A 49 -31.18 -7.79 7.69
CA ALA A 49 -32.11 -6.78 7.17
C ALA A 49 -31.45 -5.39 7.05
N VAL A 50 -30.64 -5.00 8.04
CA VAL A 50 -29.90 -3.74 7.99
C VAL A 50 -28.85 -3.76 6.87
N ALA A 51 -28.19 -4.90 6.64
CA ALA A 51 -27.26 -5.07 5.53
C ALA A 51 -27.94 -4.89 4.17
N GLU A 52 -29.16 -5.41 3.96
CA GLU A 52 -29.97 -5.14 2.75
C GLU A 52 -30.26 -3.66 2.58
N TRP A 53 -30.67 -2.97 3.65
CA TRP A 53 -30.96 -1.55 3.57
C TRP A 53 -29.71 -0.72 3.27
N ILE A 54 -28.54 -1.11 3.78
CA ILE A 54 -27.25 -0.48 3.48
C ILE A 54 -26.86 -0.73 2.02
N GLU A 55 -27.05 -1.95 1.51
CA GLU A 55 -26.80 -2.31 0.11
C GLU A 55 -27.67 -1.48 -0.84
N ALA A 56 -28.94 -1.28 -0.50
CA ALA A 56 -29.89 -0.48 -1.28
C ALA A 56 -29.69 1.04 -1.15
N ALA A 57 -29.01 1.52 -0.11
CA ALA A 57 -28.82 2.94 0.13
C ALA A 57 -27.81 3.56 -0.85
N THR A 58 -28.19 4.68 -1.47
CA THR A 58 -27.41 5.36 -2.51
C THR A 58 -26.41 6.39 -2.00
N SER A 59 -26.53 6.82 -0.74
CA SER A 59 -25.66 7.85 -0.16
C SER A 59 -24.88 7.36 1.05
N ARG A 60 -23.64 7.86 1.19
CA ARG A 60 -22.77 7.61 2.35
C ARG A 60 -23.45 7.96 3.66
N SER A 61 -24.13 9.10 3.73
CA SER A 61 -24.82 9.59 4.93
C SER A 61 -26.01 8.70 5.31
N ALA A 62 -26.77 8.19 4.34
CA ALA A 62 -27.86 7.25 4.61
C ALA A 62 -27.34 5.93 5.20
N LYS A 63 -26.24 5.38 4.67
CA LYS A 63 -25.58 4.18 5.21
C LYS A 63 -25.12 4.37 6.64
N ILE A 64 -24.46 5.50 6.93
CA ILE A 64 -24.00 5.85 8.28
C ILE A 64 -25.19 5.96 9.25
N ALA A 65 -26.27 6.62 8.86
CA ALA A 65 -27.46 6.79 9.71
C ALA A 65 -28.17 5.45 10.01
N LEU A 66 -28.33 4.59 9.00
CA LEU A 66 -28.90 3.24 9.18
C LEU A 66 -28.08 2.43 10.18
N LEU A 67 -26.76 2.42 10.00
CA LEU A 67 -25.84 1.66 10.84
C LEU A 67 -25.79 2.20 12.28
N SER A 68 -25.73 3.53 12.44
CA SER A 68 -25.73 4.20 13.74
C SER A 68 -27.00 3.88 14.54
N ARG A 69 -28.17 3.92 13.88
CA ARG A 69 -29.45 3.58 14.51
C ARG A 69 -29.49 2.12 14.96
N TYR A 70 -29.01 1.20 14.13
CA TYR A 70 -28.94 -0.22 14.49
C TYR A 70 -28.01 -0.45 15.70
N PHE A 71 -26.80 0.11 15.66
CA PHE A 71 -25.85 -0.01 16.78
C PHE A 71 -26.40 0.55 18.09
N ALA A 72 -27.18 1.63 18.06
CA ALA A 72 -27.80 2.22 19.25
C ALA A 72 -28.83 1.31 19.94
N GLN A 73 -29.38 0.32 19.24
CA GLN A 73 -30.39 -0.61 19.77
C GLN A 73 -29.78 -1.85 20.43
N LEU A 74 -28.52 -2.16 20.13
CA LEU A 74 -27.84 -3.37 20.59
C LEU A 74 -27.26 -3.22 22.00
N GLN A 75 -27.32 -4.29 22.80
CA GLN A 75 -26.51 -4.42 24.01
C GLN A 75 -25.01 -4.55 23.68
N ASP A 76 -24.15 -4.61 24.70
CA ASP A 76 -22.69 -4.55 24.51
C ASP A 76 -22.14 -5.75 23.73
N ASP A 77 -22.50 -6.98 24.08
CA ASP A 77 -22.01 -8.17 23.38
C ASP A 77 -22.47 -8.18 21.90
N PRO A 78 -23.76 -7.98 21.58
CA PRO A 78 -24.21 -7.88 20.19
C PRO A 78 -23.58 -6.70 19.44
N LEU A 79 -23.39 -5.53 20.08
CA LEU A 79 -22.74 -4.38 19.46
C LEU A 79 -21.32 -4.74 19.04
N TYR A 80 -20.57 -5.37 19.93
CA TYR A 80 -19.19 -5.79 19.66
C TYR A 80 -19.12 -6.65 18.41
N TYR A 81 -20.00 -7.65 18.27
CA TYR A 81 -20.04 -8.52 17.09
C TYR A 81 -20.53 -7.81 15.84
N ALA A 82 -21.63 -7.04 15.93
CA ALA A 82 -22.19 -6.32 14.80
C ALA A 82 -21.18 -5.38 14.14
N VAL A 83 -20.41 -4.64 14.93
CA VAL A 83 -19.38 -3.72 14.43
C VAL A 83 -18.31 -4.45 13.62
N HIS A 84 -17.87 -5.62 14.08
CA HIS A 84 -16.91 -6.46 13.34
C HIS A 84 -17.52 -7.03 12.07
N TYR A 85 -18.73 -7.56 12.14
CA TYR A 85 -19.37 -8.21 11.00
C TYR A 85 -19.67 -7.22 9.89
N PHE A 86 -20.11 -5.99 10.20
CA PHE A 86 -20.26 -4.92 9.21
C PHE A 86 -18.93 -4.46 8.61
N ALA A 87 -17.81 -4.65 9.31
CA ALA A 87 -16.48 -4.47 8.75
C ALA A 87 -16.01 -5.65 7.87
N GLY A 88 -16.86 -6.66 7.66
CA GLY A 88 -16.55 -7.89 6.92
C GLY A 88 -15.65 -8.85 7.69
N GLN A 89 -15.49 -8.66 9.00
CA GLN A 89 -14.51 -9.39 9.80
C GLN A 89 -15.20 -10.22 10.88
N GLY A 90 -14.83 -11.49 11.00
CA GLY A 90 -15.31 -12.33 12.11
C GLY A 90 -14.60 -12.08 13.45
N PHE A 91 -13.42 -11.47 13.40
CA PHE A 91 -12.53 -11.23 14.54
C PHE A 91 -11.81 -9.88 14.38
N PRO A 92 -11.28 -9.30 15.47
CA PRO A 92 -10.39 -8.15 15.36
C PRO A 92 -9.20 -8.45 14.44
N GLN A 93 -8.80 -7.46 13.63
CA GLN A 93 -7.76 -7.60 12.60
C GLN A 93 -6.42 -8.13 13.15
N ARG A 94 -6.10 -7.82 14.41
CA ARG A 94 -4.88 -8.29 15.10
C ARG A 94 -4.84 -9.80 15.30
N GLU A 95 -5.99 -10.46 15.40
CA GLU A 95 -6.04 -11.85 15.82
C GLU A 95 -5.78 -12.84 14.68
N ARG A 96 -6.16 -12.49 13.44
CA ARG A 96 -5.90 -13.27 12.20
C ARG A 96 -6.21 -14.76 12.29
N ARG A 97 -7.23 -15.11 13.07
CA ARG A 97 -7.51 -16.51 13.48
C ARG A 97 -8.23 -17.31 12.42
N LEU A 98 -8.94 -16.62 11.53
CA LEU A 98 -9.74 -17.24 10.50
C LEU A 98 -9.50 -16.52 9.17
N ALA A 99 -8.82 -17.22 8.26
CA ALA A 99 -8.83 -16.86 6.86
C ALA A 99 -10.24 -17.05 6.26
N PRO A 100 -10.62 -16.26 5.23
CA PRO A 100 -11.86 -16.47 4.51
C PRO A 100 -12.07 -17.93 4.09
N ILE A 101 -13.31 -18.39 4.15
CA ILE A 101 -13.69 -19.72 3.71
C ILE A 101 -13.71 -19.73 2.19
N GLY A 102 -12.91 -20.60 1.59
CA GLY A 102 -12.81 -20.72 0.13
C GLY A 102 -14.15 -21.11 -0.50
N GLU A 103 -14.42 -20.54 -1.68
CA GLU A 103 -15.68 -20.69 -2.42
C GLU A 103 -16.10 -22.16 -2.59
N LEU A 104 -15.17 -23.07 -2.91
CA LEU A 104 -15.43 -24.50 -3.06
C LEU A 104 -16.02 -25.13 -1.79
N THR A 105 -15.56 -24.72 -0.61
CA THR A 105 -16.09 -25.23 0.67
C THR A 105 -17.53 -24.75 0.87
N LEU A 106 -17.82 -23.49 0.55
CA LEU A 106 -19.16 -22.91 0.66
C LEU A 106 -20.12 -23.55 -0.36
N VAL A 107 -19.70 -23.72 -1.63
CA VAL A 107 -20.50 -24.43 -2.65
C VAL A 107 -20.80 -25.86 -2.21
N THR A 108 -19.84 -26.54 -1.60
CA THR A 108 -20.04 -27.90 -1.05
C THR A 108 -21.05 -27.88 0.11
N ALA A 109 -20.95 -26.93 1.04
CA ALA A 109 -21.91 -26.80 2.14
C ALA A 109 -23.32 -26.51 1.64
N LEU A 110 -23.47 -25.58 0.69
CA LEU A 110 -24.75 -25.27 0.06
C LEU A 110 -25.34 -26.48 -0.68
N SER A 111 -24.49 -27.29 -1.35
CA SER A 111 -24.90 -28.53 -2.01
C SER A 111 -25.49 -29.53 -1.01
N VAL A 112 -24.82 -29.73 0.13
CA VAL A 112 -25.30 -30.60 1.21
C VAL A 112 -26.62 -30.10 1.79
N LEU A 113 -26.73 -28.80 2.07
CA LEU A 113 -27.90 -28.20 2.73
C LEU A 113 -29.14 -28.07 1.82
N SER A 114 -28.94 -27.88 0.51
CA SER A 114 -30.03 -27.73 -0.47
C SER A 114 -30.39 -29.03 -1.20
N GLY A 115 -29.51 -30.04 -1.16
CA GLY A 115 -29.64 -31.26 -1.97
C GLY A 115 -29.37 -31.03 -3.47
N ILE A 116 -28.89 -29.85 -3.87
CA ILE A 116 -28.60 -29.51 -5.27
C ILE A 116 -27.15 -29.87 -5.60
N GLU A 117 -26.94 -30.52 -6.74
CA GLU A 117 -25.60 -30.91 -7.21
C GLU A 117 -24.68 -29.69 -7.42
N PRO A 118 -23.37 -29.79 -7.10
CA PRO A 118 -22.42 -28.67 -7.23
C PRO A 118 -22.37 -28.06 -8.63
N ALA A 119 -22.55 -28.86 -9.69
CA ALA A 119 -22.54 -28.38 -11.07
C ALA A 119 -23.68 -27.38 -11.35
N LYS A 120 -24.86 -27.61 -10.77
CA LYS A 120 -26.02 -26.72 -10.89
C LYS A 120 -25.84 -25.44 -10.06
N LEU A 121 -25.28 -25.56 -8.85
CA LEU A 121 -24.92 -24.39 -8.03
C LEU A 121 -23.91 -23.49 -8.75
N ASN A 122 -22.86 -24.08 -9.35
CA ASN A 122 -21.89 -23.35 -10.16
C ASN A 122 -22.52 -22.68 -11.38
N ALA A 123 -23.54 -23.29 -12.01
CA ALA A 123 -24.29 -22.64 -13.07
C ALA A 123 -25.10 -21.44 -12.58
N HIS A 124 -25.70 -21.52 -11.39
CA HIS A 124 -26.37 -20.38 -10.76
C HIS A 124 -25.37 -19.28 -10.38
N LEU A 125 -24.21 -19.64 -9.83
CA LEU A 125 -23.13 -18.70 -9.50
C LEU A 125 -22.64 -17.95 -10.75
N LYS A 126 -22.37 -18.66 -11.85
CA LYS A 126 -21.97 -18.02 -13.12
C LYS A 126 -23.00 -17.02 -13.64
N ARG A 127 -24.28 -17.25 -13.38
CA ARG A 127 -25.37 -16.38 -13.82
C ARG A 127 -25.58 -15.18 -12.91
N LEU A 128 -25.48 -15.37 -11.59
CA LEU A 128 -25.74 -14.33 -10.59
C LEU A 128 -24.50 -13.49 -10.27
N GLY A 129 -23.31 -14.06 -10.41
CA GLY A 129 -22.03 -13.41 -10.08
C GLY A 129 -21.73 -13.34 -8.58
N ASP A 130 -22.65 -13.77 -7.71
CA ASP A 130 -22.50 -13.73 -6.24
C ASP A 130 -22.98 -15.05 -5.62
N LEU A 131 -22.11 -15.72 -4.85
CA LEU A 131 -22.42 -16.96 -4.15
C LEU A 131 -23.44 -16.75 -3.01
N ALA A 132 -23.47 -15.57 -2.42
CA ALA A 132 -24.43 -15.23 -1.37
C ALA A 132 -25.86 -15.13 -1.92
N GLU A 133 -26.03 -14.59 -3.13
CA GLU A 133 -27.30 -14.61 -3.84
C GLU A 133 -27.72 -16.04 -4.19
N VAL A 134 -26.77 -16.91 -4.54
CA VAL A 134 -27.03 -18.34 -4.70
C VAL A 134 -27.48 -18.96 -3.37
N ALA A 135 -26.82 -18.64 -2.26
CA ALA A 135 -27.18 -19.15 -0.93
C ALA A 135 -28.62 -18.80 -0.55
N ALA A 136 -29.03 -17.52 -0.69
CA ALA A 136 -30.41 -17.10 -0.48
C ALA A 136 -31.40 -17.82 -1.40
N LEU A 137 -31.04 -18.02 -2.67
CA LEU A 137 -31.89 -18.67 -3.65
C LEU A 137 -32.12 -20.16 -3.37
N VAL A 138 -31.12 -20.89 -2.87
CA VAL A 138 -31.18 -22.35 -2.72
C VAL A 138 -31.54 -22.80 -1.30
N LEU A 139 -31.27 -21.96 -0.30
CA LEU A 139 -31.70 -22.19 1.08
C LEU A 139 -33.02 -21.45 1.34
N VAL A 140 -34.05 -21.75 0.54
CA VAL A 140 -35.42 -21.24 0.73
C VAL A 140 -36.04 -21.91 1.96
N ARG A 141 -35.68 -21.41 3.14
CA ARG A 141 -36.14 -21.93 4.43
C ARG A 141 -36.97 -20.85 5.12
N GLN A 142 -38.23 -21.17 5.41
CA GLN A 142 -39.08 -20.41 6.34
C GLN A 142 -38.88 -20.94 7.77
N SER A 143 -37.62 -21.00 8.21
CA SER A 143 -37.32 -21.25 9.62
C SER A 143 -37.67 -20.00 10.43
N GLU A 144 -38.09 -20.17 11.68
CA GLU A 144 -38.08 -19.04 12.61
C GLU A 144 -36.63 -18.56 12.78
N PRO A 145 -36.37 -17.23 12.73
CA PRO A 145 -35.02 -16.69 12.87
C PRO A 145 -34.55 -16.85 14.32
N ILE A 146 -33.79 -17.91 14.58
CA ILE A 146 -33.29 -18.25 15.92
C ILE A 146 -31.81 -17.89 16.14
N LEU A 147 -31.09 -17.48 15.09
CA LEU A 147 -29.66 -17.19 15.18
C LEU A 147 -29.41 -15.80 15.78
N THR A 148 -28.44 -15.72 16.68
CA THR A 148 -27.91 -14.47 17.24
C THR A 148 -26.51 -14.16 16.68
N LEU A 149 -26.04 -12.92 16.87
CA LEU A 149 -24.67 -12.53 16.54
C LEU A 149 -23.65 -13.33 17.37
N GLU A 150 -23.99 -13.66 18.61
CA GLU A 150 -23.21 -14.50 19.52
C GLU A 150 -23.07 -15.93 18.98
N ASP A 151 -24.14 -16.51 18.45
CA ASP A 151 -24.10 -17.84 17.83
C ASP A 151 -23.14 -17.86 16.63
N VAL A 152 -23.15 -16.78 15.83
CA VAL A 152 -22.20 -16.60 14.74
C VAL A 152 -20.78 -16.51 15.28
N ALA A 153 -20.55 -15.75 16.36
CA ALA A 153 -19.23 -15.64 16.98
C ALA A 153 -18.71 -17.00 17.48
N ILE A 154 -19.56 -17.79 18.12
CA ILE A 154 -19.24 -19.15 18.55
C ILE A 154 -18.89 -20.02 17.34
N GLY A 155 -19.68 -19.97 16.26
CA GLY A 155 -19.41 -20.72 15.03
C GLY A 155 -18.09 -20.33 14.37
N LEU A 156 -17.80 -19.03 14.28
CA LEU A 156 -16.53 -18.51 13.76
C LEU A 156 -15.33 -18.93 14.62
N GLU A 157 -15.47 -18.92 15.95
CA GLU A 157 -14.44 -19.38 16.90
C GLU A 157 -14.11 -20.86 16.70
N GLN A 158 -15.12 -21.69 16.43
CA GLN A 158 -14.92 -23.11 16.12
C GLN A 158 -14.29 -23.31 14.74
N LEU A 159 -14.67 -22.51 13.74
CA LEU A 159 -14.04 -22.49 12.42
C LEU A 159 -12.56 -22.11 12.50
N ALA A 160 -12.21 -21.12 13.32
CA ALA A 160 -10.84 -20.67 13.55
C ALA A 160 -9.96 -21.78 14.17
N LYS A 161 -10.51 -22.56 15.11
CA LYS A 161 -9.82 -23.70 15.75
C LYS A 161 -9.73 -24.95 14.89
N THR A 162 -10.49 -25.02 13.79
CA THR A 162 -10.63 -26.23 13.00
C THR A 162 -9.77 -26.16 11.73
N GLN A 163 -8.96 -27.20 11.49
CA GLN A 163 -8.16 -27.33 10.28
C GLN A 163 -8.75 -28.35 9.29
N GLY A 164 -8.43 -28.17 7.99
CA GLY A 164 -8.72 -29.14 6.93
C GLY A 164 -10.20 -29.40 6.69
N ARG A 165 -10.53 -30.64 6.30
CA ARG A 165 -11.87 -31.06 5.85
C ARG A 165 -12.98 -30.87 6.90
N ARG A 166 -12.64 -30.75 8.18
CA ARG A 166 -13.60 -30.49 9.27
C ARG A 166 -14.16 -29.07 9.27
N LYS A 167 -13.57 -28.12 8.52
CA LYS A 167 -14.17 -26.79 8.35
C LYS A 167 -15.56 -26.87 7.71
N LEU A 168 -15.75 -27.79 6.75
CA LEU A 168 -17.03 -27.99 6.06
C LEU A 168 -18.18 -28.27 7.03
N SER A 169 -17.98 -29.12 8.04
CA SER A 169 -19.05 -29.45 9.01
C SER A 169 -19.48 -28.25 9.84
N TRP A 170 -18.55 -27.36 10.19
CA TRP A 170 -18.89 -26.13 10.91
C TRP A 170 -19.59 -25.09 10.03
N VAL A 171 -19.17 -24.97 8.77
CA VAL A 171 -19.89 -24.13 7.79
C VAL A 171 -21.33 -24.62 7.63
N ILE A 172 -21.54 -25.93 7.48
CA ILE A 172 -22.88 -26.53 7.39
C ILE A 172 -23.67 -26.22 8.66
N ARG A 173 -23.10 -26.45 9.85
CA ARG A 173 -23.78 -26.22 11.14
C ARG A 173 -24.18 -24.75 11.35
N LEU A 174 -23.39 -23.81 10.85
CA LEU A 174 -23.69 -22.39 10.95
C LEU A 174 -24.79 -21.96 9.96
N LEU A 175 -24.78 -22.51 8.74
CA LEU A 175 -25.77 -22.19 7.70
C LEU A 175 -27.08 -22.97 7.82
N GLU A 176 -27.09 -24.12 8.51
CA GLU A 176 -28.27 -24.97 8.64
C GLU A 176 -29.49 -24.28 9.28
N PRO A 177 -29.37 -23.60 10.44
CA PRO A 177 -30.52 -22.92 11.05
C PRO A 177 -30.87 -21.58 10.38
N ALA A 178 -30.03 -21.08 9.46
CA ALA A 178 -30.20 -19.77 8.86
C ALA A 178 -31.44 -19.69 7.95
N THR A 179 -32.18 -18.59 8.06
CA THR A 179 -33.14 -18.16 7.05
C THR A 179 -32.44 -17.82 5.73
N SER A 180 -33.20 -17.66 4.64
CA SER A 180 -32.61 -17.30 3.34
C SER A 180 -31.80 -16.00 3.38
N LEU A 181 -32.25 -15.01 4.14
CA LEU A 181 -31.57 -13.72 4.25
C LEU A 181 -30.31 -13.81 5.12
N GLU A 182 -30.38 -14.52 6.25
CA GLU A 182 -29.20 -14.79 7.08
C GLU A 182 -28.16 -15.60 6.31
N ALA A 183 -28.57 -16.60 5.53
CA ALA A 183 -27.68 -17.40 4.71
C ALA A 183 -26.90 -16.56 3.68
N LYS A 184 -27.54 -15.55 3.07
CA LYS A 184 -26.85 -14.59 2.19
C LYS A 184 -25.71 -13.90 2.94
N TYR A 185 -26.00 -13.22 4.04
CA TYR A 185 -25.00 -12.40 4.73
C TYR A 185 -23.98 -13.22 5.54
N LEU A 186 -24.35 -14.40 6.04
CA LEU A 186 -23.39 -15.36 6.59
C LEU A 186 -22.41 -15.84 5.51
N THR A 187 -22.90 -16.15 4.31
CA THR A 187 -22.02 -16.55 3.20
C THR A 187 -21.03 -15.44 2.86
N ARG A 188 -21.50 -14.18 2.79
CA ARG A 188 -20.64 -13.01 2.56
C ARG A 188 -19.62 -12.78 3.68
N LEU A 189 -20.05 -12.90 4.95
CA LEU A 189 -19.15 -12.81 6.10
C LEU A 189 -18.08 -13.91 6.09
N LEU A 190 -18.45 -15.15 5.74
CA LEU A 190 -17.52 -16.27 5.61
C LEU A 190 -16.54 -16.10 4.43
N LEU A 191 -16.96 -15.43 3.36
CA LEU A 191 -16.10 -15.01 2.25
C LEU A 191 -15.17 -13.84 2.62
N GLY A 192 -15.41 -13.16 3.75
CA GLY A 192 -14.60 -12.04 4.24
C GLY A 192 -14.94 -10.68 3.63
N ASP A 193 -16.06 -10.56 2.92
CA ASP A 193 -16.53 -9.29 2.36
C ASP A 193 -18.06 -9.29 2.22
N LEU A 194 -18.73 -8.31 2.83
CA LEU A 194 -20.17 -8.12 2.74
C LEU A 194 -20.65 -7.56 1.40
N GLN A 195 -19.77 -6.95 0.60
CA GLN A 195 -20.10 -6.38 -0.72
C GLN A 195 -21.31 -5.42 -0.73
N ILE A 196 -21.61 -4.76 0.40
CA ILE A 196 -22.74 -3.82 0.56
C ILE A 196 -22.34 -2.34 0.33
N GLY A 197 -21.13 -2.10 -0.18
CA GLY A 197 -20.57 -0.77 -0.37
C GLY A 197 -20.45 0.02 0.94
N LEU A 198 -20.08 -0.68 2.02
CA LEU A 198 -19.79 -0.10 3.33
C LEU A 198 -18.27 -0.11 3.54
N GLU A 199 -17.72 1.04 3.90
CA GLU A 199 -16.29 1.25 4.14
C GLU A 199 -16.06 1.40 5.64
N GLU A 200 -14.89 1.00 6.12
CA GLU A 200 -14.51 1.13 7.54
C GLU A 200 -14.72 2.56 8.08
N ALA A 201 -14.39 3.58 7.29
CA ALA A 201 -14.59 4.98 7.67
C ALA A 201 -16.08 5.38 7.84
N MET A 202 -17.02 4.64 7.24
CA MET A 202 -18.45 4.81 7.50
C MET A 202 -18.85 4.16 8.83
N ILE A 203 -18.24 3.02 9.18
CA ILE A 203 -18.48 2.33 10.46
C ILE A 203 -17.95 3.18 11.61
N GLU A 204 -16.73 3.73 11.49
CA GLU A 204 -16.18 4.72 12.44
C GLU A 204 -17.13 5.90 12.65
N ALA A 205 -17.69 6.44 11.55
CA ALA A 205 -18.63 7.55 11.61
C ALA A 205 -19.97 7.16 12.24
N ALA A 206 -20.46 5.94 12.01
CA ALA A 206 -21.68 5.44 12.63
C ALA A 206 -21.51 5.24 14.15
N VAL A 207 -20.34 4.75 14.60
CA VAL A 207 -19.99 4.65 16.02
C VAL A 207 -19.88 6.03 16.65
N ALA A 208 -19.22 6.98 15.99
CA ALA A 208 -19.13 8.37 16.45
C ALA A 208 -20.53 9.00 16.59
N GLN A 209 -21.40 8.81 15.60
CA GLN A 209 -22.78 9.30 15.63
C GLN A 209 -23.61 8.64 16.73
N MET A 210 -23.47 7.32 16.93
CA MET A 210 -24.19 6.57 17.98
C MET A 210 -23.81 7.08 19.38
N THR A 211 -22.53 7.37 19.60
CA THR A 211 -21.99 7.68 20.93
C THR A 211 -21.89 9.17 21.22
N ALA A 212 -22.20 10.02 20.22
CA ALA A 212 -21.96 11.46 20.25
C ALA A 212 -20.50 11.85 20.57
N GLN A 213 -19.55 10.96 20.29
CA GLN A 213 -18.11 11.19 20.48
C GLN A 213 -17.48 11.79 19.20
N PRO A 214 -16.45 12.63 19.29
CA PRO A 214 -15.75 13.13 18.12
C PRO A 214 -15.15 11.99 17.27
N LEU A 215 -15.37 12.03 15.96
CA LEU A 215 -14.89 11.00 15.03
C LEU A 215 -13.37 10.75 15.11
N GLU A 216 -12.60 11.80 15.38
CA GLU A 216 -11.15 11.71 15.58
C GLU A 216 -10.75 10.90 16.82
N GLN A 217 -11.54 10.95 17.89
CA GLN A 217 -11.31 10.14 19.09
C GLN A 217 -11.66 8.67 18.84
N ILE A 218 -12.71 8.39 18.07
CA ILE A 218 -13.04 7.02 17.64
C ILE A 218 -11.91 6.45 16.79
N ARG A 219 -11.45 7.19 15.79
CA ARG A 219 -10.31 6.79 14.94
C ARG A 219 -9.04 6.57 15.74
N TRP A 220 -8.77 7.44 16.72
CA TRP A 220 -7.61 7.30 17.59
C TRP A 220 -7.72 6.06 18.48
N GLY A 221 -8.87 5.84 19.13
CA GLY A 221 -9.13 4.63 19.91
C GLY A 221 -8.96 3.36 19.08
N TYR A 222 -9.50 3.35 17.85
CA TYR A 222 -9.35 2.23 16.93
C TYR A 222 -7.90 2.04 16.46
N THR A 223 -7.15 3.13 16.21
CA THR A 223 -5.72 3.07 15.88
C THR A 223 -4.93 2.38 17.00
N LEU A 224 -5.24 2.68 18.27
CA LEU A 224 -4.58 2.07 19.42
C LEU A 224 -4.98 0.61 19.64
N LEU A 225 -6.25 0.27 19.44
CA LEU A 225 -6.80 -1.03 19.83
C LEU A 225 -6.83 -2.08 18.71
N GLY A 226 -7.02 -1.65 17.46
CA GLY A 226 -7.23 -2.54 16.31
C GLY A 226 -8.49 -3.34 16.30
N ASP A 227 -9.43 -2.88 17.11
CA ASP A 227 -10.62 -3.59 17.45
C ASP A 227 -11.73 -2.53 17.49
N LEU A 228 -12.47 -2.45 16.38
CA LEU A 228 -13.50 -1.44 16.23
C LEU A 228 -14.69 -1.73 17.14
N GLY A 229 -14.97 -3.01 17.43
CA GLY A 229 -15.99 -3.41 18.41
C GLY A 229 -15.63 -2.94 19.82
N LYS A 230 -14.42 -3.23 20.30
CA LYS A 230 -13.93 -2.74 21.60
C LYS A 230 -13.86 -1.21 21.64
N THR A 231 -13.48 -0.57 20.53
CA THR A 231 -13.52 0.89 20.41
C THR A 231 -14.94 1.43 20.56
N ALA A 232 -15.93 0.78 19.94
CA ALA A 232 -17.33 1.16 20.07
C ALA A 232 -17.85 0.99 21.50
N LEU A 233 -17.45 -0.08 22.21
CA LEU A 233 -17.79 -0.27 23.62
C LEU A 233 -17.17 0.80 24.53
N LEU A 234 -15.87 1.07 24.38
CA LEU A 234 -15.24 2.15 25.15
C LEU A 234 -15.86 3.51 24.85
N ALA A 235 -16.22 3.78 23.59
CA ALA A 235 -16.91 5.01 23.20
C ALA A 235 -18.29 5.13 23.85
N ARG A 236 -19.09 4.05 23.81
CA ARG A 236 -20.43 3.98 24.43
C ARG A 236 -20.36 4.29 25.93
N HIS A 237 -19.31 3.82 26.61
CA HIS A 237 -19.13 4.02 28.05
C HIS A 237 -18.31 5.26 28.43
N ASN A 238 -17.97 6.14 27.47
CA ASN A 238 -17.12 7.32 27.68
C ASN A 238 -15.73 6.98 28.26
N GLN A 239 -15.17 5.84 27.87
CA GLN A 239 -13.91 5.26 28.36
C GLN A 239 -12.82 5.18 27.28
N LEU A 240 -12.92 5.94 26.18
CA LEU A 240 -11.91 5.95 25.12
C LEU A 240 -10.50 6.29 25.61
N THR A 241 -10.38 7.05 26.71
CA THR A 241 -9.09 7.35 27.37
C THR A 241 -8.39 6.12 27.94
N GLN A 242 -9.08 4.98 28.07
CA GLN A 242 -8.51 3.69 28.47
C GLN A 242 -7.89 2.92 27.29
N ALA A 243 -8.09 3.37 26.04
CA ALA A 243 -7.46 2.75 24.89
C ALA A 243 -5.92 2.81 25.03
N ARG A 244 -5.26 1.68 24.80
CA ARG A 244 -3.80 1.53 24.86
C ARG A 244 -3.34 0.81 23.61
N MET A 245 -2.20 1.24 23.07
CA MET A 245 -1.59 0.63 21.88
C MET A 245 -1.45 -0.87 22.08
N GLN A 246 -1.99 -1.65 21.13
CA GLN A 246 -1.83 -3.09 21.06
C GLN A 246 -0.72 -3.42 20.07
N LEU A 247 0.32 -4.13 20.53
CA LEU A 247 1.40 -4.59 19.66
C LEU A 247 0.94 -5.74 18.76
N PHE A 248 1.71 -5.98 17.69
CA PHE A 248 1.41 -6.98 16.65
C PHE A 248 0.09 -6.78 15.89
N GLN A 249 -0.39 -5.54 15.86
CA GLN A 249 -1.45 -5.10 15.00
C GLN A 249 -0.88 -4.00 14.08
N PRO A 250 -0.83 -4.20 12.76
CA PRO A 250 -0.29 -3.19 11.87
C PRO A 250 -1.12 -1.92 11.93
N LEU A 251 -0.41 -0.80 12.01
CA LEU A 251 -0.98 0.52 11.80
C LEU A 251 -1.10 0.77 10.29
N LYS A 252 -2.09 1.55 9.88
CA LYS A 252 -2.10 2.03 8.49
C LYS A 252 -0.87 2.90 8.25
N PHE A 253 -0.20 2.70 7.12
CA PHE A 253 0.97 3.51 6.77
C PHE A 253 0.58 4.96 6.47
N MET A 254 1.38 5.92 6.94
CA MET A 254 1.30 7.30 6.46
C MET A 254 1.77 7.38 5.00
N LEU A 255 1.05 8.11 4.17
CA LEU A 255 1.30 8.22 2.73
C LEU A 255 1.86 9.59 2.37
N ALA A 256 2.78 9.62 1.41
CA ALA A 256 3.36 10.85 0.89
C ALA A 256 2.63 11.37 -0.36
N SER A 257 2.54 12.68 -0.50
CA SER A 257 2.14 13.36 -1.73
C SER A 257 3.30 13.39 -2.73
N THR A 258 3.00 13.26 -4.02
CA THR A 258 4.03 13.41 -5.06
C THR A 258 4.29 14.89 -5.28
N VAL A 259 5.56 15.27 -5.39
CA VAL A 259 5.97 16.59 -5.87
C VAL A 259 6.74 16.41 -7.16
N GLN A 260 6.31 17.14 -8.19
CA GLN A 260 6.95 17.13 -9.50
C GLN A 260 8.08 18.16 -9.58
N ASP A 261 7.83 19.36 -9.02
CA ASP A 261 8.79 20.46 -8.97
C ASP A 261 9.40 20.59 -7.56
N PRO A 262 10.70 20.28 -7.36
CA PRO A 262 11.37 20.42 -6.08
C PRO A 262 11.32 21.84 -5.48
N ALA A 263 11.15 22.90 -6.28
CA ALA A 263 11.01 24.26 -5.76
C ALA A 263 9.75 24.43 -4.90
N GLN A 264 8.68 23.65 -5.17
CA GLN A 264 7.48 23.63 -4.34
C GLN A 264 7.76 23.12 -2.92
N VAL A 265 8.77 22.27 -2.74
CA VAL A 265 9.17 21.79 -1.41
C VAL A 265 9.64 22.96 -0.55
N ILE A 266 10.44 23.86 -1.12
CA ILE A 266 10.98 25.02 -0.40
C ILE A 266 9.85 25.97 0.01
N GLN A 267 8.91 26.21 -0.91
CA GLN A 267 7.75 27.06 -0.65
C GLN A 267 6.83 26.48 0.43
N GLN A 268 6.60 25.16 0.40
CA GLN A 268 5.75 24.47 1.37
C GLN A 268 6.41 24.32 2.75
N LEU A 269 7.73 24.12 2.79
CA LEU A 269 8.51 23.78 3.99
C LEU A 269 9.67 24.78 4.22
N PRO A 270 9.39 26.08 4.42
CA PRO A 270 10.44 27.11 4.49
C PRO A 270 11.30 27.03 5.77
N GLN A 271 10.86 26.27 6.77
CA GLN A 271 11.58 26.10 8.05
C GLN A 271 12.66 24.99 7.97
N GLY A 272 12.91 24.46 6.78
CA GLY A 272 13.76 23.29 6.56
C GLY A 272 13.00 21.98 6.67
N PHE A 273 13.58 20.94 6.07
CA PHE A 273 12.96 19.63 5.91
C PHE A 273 14.01 18.52 5.97
N ALA A 274 13.58 17.35 6.44
CA ALA A 274 14.42 16.17 6.43
C ALA A 274 14.30 15.46 5.08
N VAL A 275 15.44 15.08 4.52
CA VAL A 275 15.55 14.38 3.24
C VAL A 275 16.16 13.01 3.47
N GLU A 276 15.45 11.99 3.00
CA GLU A 276 15.87 10.59 3.03
C GLU A 276 15.86 10.03 1.59
N THR A 277 16.65 8.99 1.35
CA THR A 277 16.54 8.22 0.10
C THR A 277 15.15 7.60 0.02
N LYS A 278 14.52 7.69 -1.16
CA LYS A 278 13.35 6.87 -1.46
C LYS A 278 13.82 5.50 -1.92
N TYR A 279 13.89 4.57 -0.97
CA TYR A 279 14.25 3.18 -1.24
C TYR A 279 13.21 2.50 -2.13
N ASP A 280 13.70 1.59 -2.97
CA ASP A 280 12.91 0.72 -3.83
C ASP A 280 12.88 -0.69 -3.23
N GLY A 281 11.77 -1.05 -2.58
CA GLY A 281 11.68 -2.26 -1.77
C GLY A 281 10.25 -2.61 -1.37
N ILE A 282 10.13 -3.40 -0.30
CA ILE A 282 8.85 -3.73 0.33
C ILE A 282 8.71 -2.95 1.63
N ARG A 283 7.88 -1.91 1.61
CA ARG A 283 7.51 -1.19 2.83
C ARG A 283 6.91 -2.14 3.87
N ALA A 284 7.48 -2.12 5.07
CA ALA A 284 7.06 -2.96 6.17
C ALA A 284 7.09 -2.24 7.52
N GLN A 285 6.13 -2.59 8.38
CA GLN A 285 6.19 -2.28 9.80
C GLN A 285 6.79 -3.45 10.57
N ALA A 286 7.80 -3.19 11.40
CA ALA A 286 8.34 -4.17 12.34
C ALA A 286 7.76 -3.94 13.73
N HIS A 287 7.00 -4.90 14.24
CA HIS A 287 6.51 -4.92 15.62
C HIS A 287 7.37 -5.89 16.43
N ILE A 288 7.94 -5.40 17.52
CA ILE A 288 8.90 -6.15 18.34
C ILE A 288 8.44 -6.08 19.78
N ALA A 289 8.24 -7.22 20.45
CA ALA A 289 7.84 -7.26 21.85
C ALA A 289 8.19 -8.61 22.49
N PRO A 290 8.17 -8.74 23.83
CA PRO A 290 8.22 -10.04 24.48
C PRO A 290 7.14 -10.98 23.95
N ALA A 291 7.48 -12.25 23.68
CA ALA A 291 6.61 -13.18 22.96
C ALA A 291 5.29 -13.52 23.68
N GLY A 292 5.19 -13.26 25.00
CA GLY A 292 4.00 -13.54 25.79
C GLY A 292 3.54 -15.00 25.72
N LYS A 293 2.27 -15.28 26.04
CA LYS A 293 1.66 -16.60 25.80
C LYS A 293 1.16 -16.67 24.34
N PRO A 294 1.46 -17.75 23.60
CA PRO A 294 1.02 -17.88 22.21
C PRO A 294 -0.50 -17.97 22.14
N THR A 295 -1.11 -17.09 21.34
CA THR A 295 -2.50 -17.30 20.92
C THR A 295 -2.64 -17.52 19.43
N ASN A 296 -1.85 -16.89 18.54
CA ASN A 296 -1.95 -17.09 17.07
C ASN A 296 -0.69 -16.64 16.29
N TRP A 297 0.52 -16.99 16.74
CA TRP A 297 1.75 -16.62 16.03
C TRP A 297 2.67 -17.81 15.80
N HIS A 298 3.48 -17.72 14.75
CA HIS A 298 4.42 -18.76 14.34
C HIS A 298 5.64 -18.80 15.27
N PRO A 299 6.02 -19.95 15.85
CA PRO A 299 7.19 -20.08 16.72
C PRO A 299 8.49 -19.56 16.09
N GLU A 300 8.61 -19.65 14.77
CA GLU A 300 9.74 -19.17 13.97
C GLU A 300 9.91 -17.65 14.01
N THR A 301 8.90 -16.91 14.47
CA THR A 301 8.93 -15.45 14.64
C THR A 301 9.44 -15.00 16.01
N VAL A 302 9.87 -15.95 16.86
CA VAL A 302 10.38 -15.68 18.19
C VAL A 302 11.88 -15.99 18.26
N PHE A 303 12.65 -15.01 18.71
CA PHE A 303 14.08 -15.14 18.96
C PHE A 303 14.41 -14.62 20.36
N ALA A 304 15.13 -15.41 21.15
CA ALA A 304 15.52 -15.05 22.53
C ALA A 304 14.35 -14.56 23.43
N GLY A 305 13.14 -15.13 23.26
CA GLY A 305 11.95 -14.74 24.02
C GLY A 305 11.25 -13.45 23.52
N ILE A 306 11.75 -12.85 22.43
CA ILE A 306 11.17 -11.69 21.77
C ILE A 306 10.49 -12.14 20.49
N ARG A 307 9.23 -11.76 20.31
CA ARG A 307 8.49 -11.94 19.07
C ARG A 307 8.72 -10.74 18.16
N VAL A 308 8.95 -11.02 16.89
CA VAL A 308 8.99 -10.03 15.81
C VAL A 308 7.88 -10.34 14.83
N ALA A 309 7.16 -9.32 14.36
CA ALA A 309 6.26 -9.45 13.23
C ALA A 309 6.54 -8.36 12.20
N LEU A 310 6.60 -8.75 10.93
CA LEU A 310 6.73 -7.86 9.79
C LEU A 310 5.40 -7.77 9.06
N PHE A 311 4.84 -6.56 8.98
CA PHE A 311 3.59 -6.32 8.26
C PHE A 311 3.82 -5.50 7.01
N SER A 312 3.39 -6.02 5.86
CA SER A 312 3.48 -5.32 4.58
C SER A 312 2.46 -4.17 4.49
N ARG A 313 2.56 -3.38 3.41
CA ARG A 313 1.59 -2.31 3.10
C ARG A 313 0.12 -2.73 3.12
N THR A 314 -0.20 -3.97 2.76
CA THR A 314 -1.57 -4.51 2.78
C THR A 314 -1.95 -5.09 4.14
N ALA A 315 -1.16 -4.81 5.18
CA ALA A 315 -1.24 -5.42 6.50
C ALA A 315 -0.98 -6.94 6.50
N ALA A 316 -0.50 -7.56 5.41
CA ALA A 316 -0.18 -8.99 5.43
C ALA A 316 1.01 -9.29 6.35
N ASP A 317 0.98 -10.41 7.08
CA ASP A 317 2.14 -10.89 7.85
C ASP A 317 3.13 -11.50 6.86
N ILE A 318 4.29 -10.90 6.73
CA ILE A 318 5.37 -11.34 5.83
C ILE A 318 6.57 -11.87 6.62
N SER A 319 6.44 -12.10 7.92
CA SER A 319 7.55 -12.50 8.81
C SER A 319 8.25 -13.77 8.32
N LEU A 320 7.49 -14.77 7.86
CA LEU A 320 8.04 -16.04 7.37
C LEU A 320 8.70 -15.93 5.99
N SER A 321 8.45 -14.85 5.25
CA SER A 321 9.14 -14.55 4.00
C SER A 321 10.53 -13.95 4.24
N PHE A 322 10.79 -13.42 5.45
CA PHE A 322 12.05 -12.77 5.83
C PHE A 322 12.54 -13.23 7.21
N PRO A 323 12.73 -14.54 7.43
CA PRO A 323 13.12 -15.08 8.74
C PRO A 323 14.52 -14.63 9.19
N ASP A 324 15.38 -14.25 8.25
CA ASP A 324 16.71 -13.67 8.51
C ASP A 324 16.67 -12.29 9.17
N LEU A 325 15.55 -11.57 9.09
CA LEU A 325 15.35 -10.30 9.80
C LEU A 325 14.87 -10.47 11.26
N ILE A 326 14.40 -11.66 11.64
CA ILE A 326 13.78 -11.89 12.96
C ILE A 326 14.79 -11.72 14.10
N ALA A 327 15.95 -12.37 14.02
CA ALA A 327 16.97 -12.28 15.08
C ALA A 327 17.60 -10.87 15.18
N PRO A 328 18.00 -10.21 14.08
CA PRO A 328 18.46 -8.83 14.12
C PRO A 328 17.44 -7.86 14.73
N LEU A 329 16.17 -7.93 14.31
CA LEU A 329 15.11 -7.06 14.87
C LEU A 329 14.80 -7.37 16.33
N ALA A 330 14.81 -8.65 16.72
CA ALA A 330 14.60 -9.06 18.11
C ALA A 330 15.68 -8.48 19.04
N SER A 331 16.90 -8.32 18.54
CA SER A 331 18.03 -7.75 19.29
C SER A 331 17.87 -6.25 19.59
N LEU A 332 16.92 -5.57 18.93
CA LEU A 332 16.57 -4.17 19.24
C LEU A 332 15.64 -4.05 20.46
N ALA A 333 15.04 -5.15 20.91
CA ALA A 333 14.19 -5.11 22.09
C ALA A 333 15.00 -4.67 23.31
N PRO A 334 14.53 -3.68 24.09
CA PRO A 334 15.28 -3.18 25.23
C PRO A 334 15.45 -4.29 26.27
N HIS A 335 16.71 -4.58 26.63
CA HIS A 335 17.03 -5.70 27.50
C HIS A 335 16.73 -5.48 29.00
N ALA A 336 16.34 -4.29 29.48
CA ALA A 336 16.41 -4.06 30.94
C ALA A 336 15.48 -3.05 31.65
N LEU A 337 14.63 -2.23 31.01
CA LEU A 337 13.94 -1.14 31.75
C LEU A 337 12.41 -1.13 31.74
N VAL A 338 11.75 -1.71 30.74
CA VAL A 338 10.28 -1.81 30.70
C VAL A 338 9.90 -3.27 30.60
N THR A 339 9.18 -3.78 31.60
CA THR A 339 8.66 -5.14 31.66
C THR A 339 7.15 -5.12 31.50
N GLY A 340 6.58 -6.18 30.93
CA GLY A 340 5.12 -6.33 30.75
C GLY A 340 4.61 -5.98 29.35
N GLU A 341 3.29 -5.86 29.22
CA GLU A 341 2.57 -5.77 27.93
C GLU A 341 2.88 -4.51 27.11
N THR A 342 3.48 -3.48 27.73
CA THR A 342 3.84 -2.22 27.09
C THR A 342 5.28 -2.20 26.54
N ALA A 343 6.11 -3.19 26.88
CA ALA A 343 7.48 -3.27 26.37
C ALA A 343 7.47 -3.61 24.87
N GLY A 344 8.19 -2.83 24.06
CA GLY A 344 8.28 -3.12 22.63
C GLY A 344 8.44 -1.91 21.73
N LEU A 345 8.56 -2.19 20.43
CA LEU A 345 8.80 -1.23 19.37
C LEU A 345 7.81 -1.42 18.22
N ILE A 346 7.42 -0.32 17.59
CA ILE A 346 6.83 -0.32 16.24
C ILE A 346 7.69 0.58 15.37
N LEU A 347 8.28 0.00 14.33
CA LEU A 347 9.16 0.68 13.37
C LEU A 347 8.51 0.69 11.99
N ASP A 348 8.70 1.77 11.23
CA ASP A 348 8.30 1.88 9.80
C ASP A 348 9.58 1.95 8.95
N GLY A 349 9.66 1.11 7.93
CA GLY A 349 10.86 0.92 7.14
C GLY A 349 10.61 0.27 5.80
N GLU A 350 11.69 0.00 5.07
CA GLU A 350 11.70 -0.66 3.77
C GLU A 350 12.57 -1.92 3.84
N ILE A 351 12.03 -3.06 3.43
CA ILE A 351 12.84 -4.27 3.20
C ILE A 351 13.42 -4.17 1.79
N VAL A 352 14.74 -4.17 1.68
CA VAL A 352 15.47 -4.00 0.42
C VAL A 352 16.39 -5.19 0.18
N PRO A 353 16.55 -5.66 -1.08
CA PRO A 353 17.60 -6.60 -1.41
C PRO A 353 18.95 -5.88 -1.32
N CYS A 354 19.95 -6.52 -0.76
CA CYS A 354 21.27 -5.92 -0.62
C CYS A 354 22.38 -6.94 -0.81
N GLN A 355 23.52 -6.45 -1.29
CA GLN A 355 24.77 -7.19 -1.32
C GLN A 355 25.84 -6.31 -0.68
N ASN A 356 26.37 -6.75 0.46
CA ASN A 356 27.21 -5.91 1.33
C ASN A 356 26.48 -4.59 1.66
N ASP A 357 27.11 -3.44 1.46
CA ASP A 357 26.52 -2.12 1.72
C ASP A 357 25.63 -1.61 0.57
N GLN A 358 25.66 -2.25 -0.60
CA GLN A 358 24.90 -1.81 -1.77
C GLN A 358 23.47 -2.35 -1.75
N ILE A 359 22.50 -1.46 -1.93
CA ILE A 359 21.09 -1.81 -2.16
C ILE A 359 20.91 -2.15 -3.64
N LEU A 360 20.29 -3.29 -3.90
CA LEU A 360 19.98 -3.78 -5.25
C LEU A 360 18.58 -3.32 -5.69
N PRO A 361 18.25 -3.37 -6.99
CA PRO A 361 16.89 -3.11 -7.47
C PRO A 361 15.86 -4.09 -6.89
N VAL A 362 14.62 -3.63 -6.64
CA VAL A 362 13.57 -4.45 -6.00
C VAL A 362 13.27 -5.76 -6.74
N ALA A 363 13.49 -5.81 -8.06
CA ALA A 363 13.32 -7.02 -8.87
C ALA A 363 14.17 -8.20 -8.37
N ALA A 364 15.29 -7.94 -7.69
CA ALA A 364 16.10 -8.97 -7.06
C ALA A 364 15.36 -9.71 -5.91
N LEU A 365 14.27 -9.16 -5.36
CA LEU A 365 13.43 -9.87 -4.37
C LEU A 365 12.51 -10.93 -4.99
N GLN A 366 12.36 -10.99 -6.31
CA GLN A 366 11.40 -11.89 -6.95
C GLN A 366 11.57 -13.37 -6.57
N PRO A 367 12.80 -13.94 -6.50
CA PRO A 367 13.00 -15.32 -6.05
C PRO A 367 12.60 -15.56 -4.58
N ARG A 368 12.68 -14.52 -3.73
CA ARG A 368 12.25 -14.62 -2.31
C ARG A 368 10.73 -14.64 -2.15
N LEU A 369 10.01 -14.00 -3.07
CA LEU A 369 8.56 -13.89 -3.03
C LEU A 369 7.85 -15.04 -3.77
N ASP A 370 8.60 -15.86 -4.51
CA ASP A 370 8.05 -17.02 -5.20
C ASP A 370 7.60 -18.10 -4.19
N PRO A 371 6.28 -18.36 -4.06
CA PRO A 371 5.78 -19.34 -3.11
C PRO A 371 6.20 -20.78 -3.43
N GLU A 372 6.57 -21.09 -4.68
CA GLU A 372 6.89 -22.45 -5.17
C GLU A 372 8.31 -22.91 -4.83
N SER A 373 9.22 -22.00 -4.46
CA SER A 373 10.62 -22.31 -4.16
C SER A 373 10.86 -22.74 -2.68
N PRO A 374 11.74 -23.72 -2.38
CA PRO A 374 12.04 -24.13 -1.01
C PRO A 374 12.55 -22.97 -0.14
N ALA A 375 12.06 -22.87 1.10
CA ALA A 375 12.31 -21.71 1.97
C ALA A 375 13.80 -21.41 2.21
N ALA A 376 14.63 -22.44 2.37
CA ALA A 376 16.08 -22.29 2.59
C ALA A 376 16.79 -21.69 1.36
N ASP A 377 16.41 -22.14 0.16
CA ASP A 377 16.98 -21.66 -1.10
C ASP A 377 16.56 -20.20 -1.38
N ARG A 378 15.31 -19.83 -1.02
CA ARG A 378 14.82 -18.44 -1.11
C ARG A 378 15.64 -17.48 -0.27
N ILE A 379 15.89 -17.81 1.00
CA ILE A 379 16.63 -16.95 1.94
C ILE A 379 18.10 -16.79 1.49
N ALA A 380 18.73 -17.88 1.07
CA ALA A 380 20.12 -17.88 0.62
C ALA A 380 20.34 -17.16 -0.73
N SER A 381 19.31 -17.04 -1.56
CA SER A 381 19.43 -16.50 -2.92
C SER A 381 19.83 -15.02 -2.98
N VAL A 382 19.25 -14.18 -2.11
CA VAL A 382 19.45 -12.73 -2.10
C VAL A 382 19.37 -12.23 -0.66
N PRO A 383 20.45 -11.73 -0.04
CA PRO A 383 20.38 -11.12 1.29
C PRO A 383 19.48 -9.87 1.28
N VAL A 384 18.86 -9.58 2.43
CA VAL A 384 18.00 -8.40 2.59
C VAL A 384 18.40 -7.59 3.81
N ALA A 385 18.04 -6.31 3.81
CA ALA A 385 18.10 -5.44 4.97
C ALA A 385 16.76 -4.75 5.18
N PHE A 386 16.42 -4.48 6.44
CA PHE A 386 15.32 -3.61 6.83
C PHE A 386 15.88 -2.20 7.10
N VAL A 387 15.62 -1.28 6.19
CA VAL A 387 16.03 0.12 6.32
C VAL A 387 14.93 0.90 7.04
N VAL A 388 15.15 1.22 8.30
CA VAL A 388 14.20 1.90 9.19
C VAL A 388 14.26 3.40 9.00
N TYR A 389 13.11 4.06 8.86
CA TYR A 389 13.03 5.51 8.71
C TYR A 389 12.02 6.21 9.63
N ASP A 390 11.25 5.47 10.43
CA ASP A 390 10.41 6.04 11.48
C ASP A 390 10.21 5.08 12.66
N VAL A 391 9.86 5.64 13.83
CA VAL A 391 9.49 4.91 15.05
C VAL A 391 8.13 5.42 15.52
N LEU A 392 7.17 4.50 15.61
CA LEU A 392 5.77 4.82 15.87
C LEU A 392 5.38 4.58 17.33
N TYR A 393 6.12 3.68 17.99
CA TYR A 393 5.91 3.29 19.37
C TYR A 393 7.22 2.83 19.99
N LYS A 394 7.45 3.20 21.26
CA LYS A 394 8.55 2.68 22.07
C LYS A 394 8.14 2.57 23.53
N ASP A 395 8.13 1.36 24.06
CA ASP A 395 8.03 1.07 25.49
C ASP A 395 6.89 1.79 26.23
N GLY A 396 5.69 1.79 25.66
CA GLY A 396 4.49 2.44 26.21
C GLY A 396 4.23 3.83 25.65
N ALA A 397 5.25 4.49 25.07
CA ALA A 397 5.09 5.79 24.43
C ALA A 397 4.59 5.63 22.99
N VAL A 398 3.40 6.17 22.71
CA VAL A 398 2.84 6.27 21.35
C VAL A 398 3.36 7.55 20.70
N LEU A 399 4.19 7.42 19.67
CA LEU A 399 4.92 8.54 19.08
C LEU A 399 4.20 9.18 17.89
N LEU A 400 3.02 8.69 17.51
CA LEU A 400 2.31 9.13 16.29
C LEU A 400 2.04 10.65 16.27
N ASN A 401 1.70 11.25 17.41
CA ASN A 401 1.42 12.69 17.51
C ASN A 401 2.68 13.53 17.83
N HIS A 402 3.86 12.92 17.91
CA HIS A 402 5.11 13.64 18.10
C HIS A 402 5.65 14.13 16.74
N PRO A 403 6.31 15.31 16.70
CA PRO A 403 7.06 15.79 15.53
C PRO A 403 8.04 14.76 14.97
N TYR A 404 8.23 14.74 13.64
CA TYR A 404 9.21 13.87 12.99
C TYR A 404 10.60 14.00 13.63
N SER A 405 11.05 15.21 13.94
CA SER A 405 12.34 15.45 14.60
C SER A 405 12.49 14.73 15.94
N GLU A 406 11.42 14.61 16.73
CA GLU A 406 11.44 13.85 17.99
C GLU A 406 11.45 12.35 17.72
N ARG A 407 10.61 11.86 16.81
CA ARG A 407 10.60 10.44 16.43
C ARG A 407 11.96 10.02 15.88
N ARG A 408 12.57 10.85 15.04
CA ARG A 408 13.90 10.62 14.46
C ARG A 408 14.97 10.49 15.54
N ARG A 409 14.96 11.37 16.55
CA ARG A 409 15.88 11.29 17.69
C ARG A 409 15.70 9.99 18.49
N VAL A 410 14.45 9.57 18.71
CA VAL A 410 14.15 8.28 19.36
C VAL A 410 14.67 7.12 18.51
N LEU A 411 14.48 7.16 17.20
CA LEU A 411 14.96 6.13 16.28
C LEU A 411 16.49 6.03 16.28
N GLU A 412 17.19 7.16 16.23
CA GLU A 412 18.66 7.22 16.29
C GLU A 412 19.21 6.69 17.62
N SER A 413 18.46 6.86 18.72
CA SER A 413 18.85 6.33 20.03
C SER A 413 18.80 4.81 20.16
N LEU A 414 18.21 4.11 19.17
CA LEU A 414 18.17 2.64 19.16
C LEU A 414 19.53 2.00 18.84
N LEU A 415 20.52 2.80 18.37
CA LEU A 415 21.89 2.36 18.09
C LEU A 415 21.91 1.06 17.27
N LEU A 416 21.42 1.13 16.02
CA LEU A 416 21.35 -0.03 15.13
C LEU A 416 22.76 -0.48 14.75
N GLU A 417 23.17 -1.66 15.22
CA GLU A 417 24.54 -2.19 15.09
C GLU A 417 24.68 -3.34 14.08
N THR A 418 23.62 -3.69 13.35
CA THR A 418 23.63 -4.86 12.44
C THR A 418 23.47 -4.46 10.97
N PRO A 419 24.12 -5.18 10.02
CA PRO A 419 23.97 -4.91 8.60
C PRO A 419 22.57 -5.23 8.06
N GLU A 420 21.80 -6.08 8.73
CA GLU A 420 20.44 -6.46 8.34
C GLU A 420 19.39 -5.44 8.79
N VAL A 421 19.69 -4.57 9.76
CA VAL A 421 18.76 -3.52 10.22
C VAL A 421 19.46 -2.18 10.19
N ARG A 422 19.16 -1.38 9.18
CA ARG A 422 19.89 -0.14 8.86
C ARG A 422 19.04 1.08 9.17
N LEU A 423 19.67 2.16 9.60
CA LEU A 423 19.00 3.46 9.71
C LEU A 423 18.99 4.14 8.33
N ALA A 424 17.84 4.64 7.89
CA ALA A 424 17.77 5.51 6.73
C ALA A 424 18.60 6.79 6.99
N ALA A 425 19.51 7.12 6.09
CA ALA A 425 20.27 8.35 6.18
C ALA A 425 19.35 9.55 5.94
N ALA A 426 19.25 10.43 6.95
CA ALA A 426 18.45 11.65 6.89
C ALA A 426 19.38 12.87 6.95
N GLN A 427 19.12 13.87 6.12
CA GLN A 427 19.81 15.17 6.13
C GLN A 427 18.77 16.28 6.25
N ILE A 428 19.06 17.30 7.06
CA ILE A 428 18.21 18.49 7.14
C ILE A 428 18.71 19.50 6.12
N LEU A 429 17.86 19.85 5.16
CA LEU A 429 18.16 20.81 4.10
C LEU A 429 17.20 22.00 4.20
N PHE A 430 17.61 23.14 3.62
CA PHE A 430 16.86 24.39 3.67
C PHE A 430 16.65 25.03 2.28
N ASP A 431 17.41 24.59 1.29
CA ASP A 431 17.49 25.20 -0.04
C ASP A 431 17.30 24.18 -1.17
N LEU A 432 16.98 24.70 -2.35
CA LEU A 432 16.72 23.92 -3.56
C LEU A 432 17.98 23.22 -4.09
N GLU A 433 19.11 23.93 -4.12
CA GLU A 433 20.37 23.43 -4.68
C GLU A 433 20.83 22.15 -3.96
N SER A 434 20.84 22.17 -2.62
CA SER A 434 21.20 21.00 -1.82
C SER A 434 20.24 19.84 -2.02
N LEU A 435 18.93 20.12 -2.16
CA LEU A 435 17.90 19.11 -2.42
C LEU A 435 18.11 18.44 -3.78
N GLU A 436 18.43 19.21 -4.81
CA GLU A 436 18.73 18.72 -6.16
C GLU A 436 20.02 17.88 -6.19
N GLN A 437 21.09 18.36 -5.57
CA GLN A 437 22.33 17.60 -5.43
C GLN A 437 22.07 16.23 -4.77
N ARG A 438 21.28 16.22 -3.69
CA ARG A 438 20.92 14.98 -2.99
C ARG A 438 20.07 14.05 -3.85
N PHE A 439 19.20 14.60 -4.71
CA PHE A 439 18.38 13.84 -5.64
C PHE A 439 19.25 13.13 -6.69
N PHE A 440 20.19 13.87 -7.30
CA PHE A 440 21.12 13.28 -8.28
C PHE A 440 22.00 12.18 -7.67
N GLN A 441 22.48 12.37 -6.44
CA GLN A 441 23.23 11.34 -5.72
C GLN A 441 22.40 10.07 -5.50
N ALA A 442 21.12 10.19 -5.09
CA ALA A 442 20.23 9.05 -4.91
C ALA A 442 20.01 8.30 -6.23
N ARG A 443 19.81 9.03 -7.34
CA ARG A 443 19.64 8.44 -8.67
C ARG A 443 20.90 7.74 -9.18
N ALA A 444 22.08 8.33 -8.97
CA ALA A 444 23.36 7.70 -9.32
C ALA A 444 23.60 6.38 -8.56
N GLN A 445 22.99 6.22 -7.38
CA GLN A 445 22.99 4.98 -6.59
C GLN A 445 21.87 4.01 -6.97
N GLY A 446 21.17 4.25 -8.08
CA GLY A 446 20.08 3.40 -8.57
C GLY A 446 18.79 3.47 -7.74
N GLN A 447 18.66 4.46 -6.85
CA GLN A 447 17.48 4.62 -6.00
C GLN A 447 16.37 5.38 -6.73
N GLU A 448 15.12 5.23 -6.27
CA GLU A 448 13.96 5.76 -7.00
C GLU A 448 13.88 7.30 -6.98
N GLY A 449 14.38 7.92 -5.91
CA GLY A 449 14.34 9.36 -5.72
C GLY A 449 14.52 9.73 -4.24
N LEU A 450 13.78 10.75 -3.80
CA LEU A 450 13.84 11.24 -2.41
C LEU A 450 12.49 11.22 -1.71
N MET A 451 12.55 11.01 -0.41
CA MET A 451 11.48 11.28 0.53
C MET A 451 11.83 12.56 1.30
N VAL A 452 10.93 13.54 1.28
CA VAL A 452 11.06 14.78 2.05
C VAL A 452 10.00 14.80 3.14
N LYS A 453 10.40 15.14 4.37
CA LYS A 453 9.53 15.14 5.55
C LYS A 453 9.65 16.48 6.28
N ALA A 454 8.52 17.12 6.56
CA ALA A 454 8.49 18.31 7.41
C ALA A 454 8.92 17.94 8.84
N LEU A 455 9.79 18.74 9.44
CA LEU A 455 10.41 18.44 10.74
C LEU A 455 9.41 18.38 11.90
N ASN A 456 8.30 19.11 11.78
CA ASN A 456 7.19 19.16 12.74
C ASN A 456 6.04 18.19 12.41
N SER A 457 6.16 17.39 11.34
CA SER A 457 5.08 16.50 10.91
C SER A 457 4.77 15.42 11.93
N CYS A 458 3.49 15.25 12.26
CA CYS A 458 3.00 14.09 13.01
C CYS A 458 2.85 12.89 12.06
N TYR A 459 2.95 11.67 12.58
CA TYR A 459 2.60 10.48 11.80
C TYR A 459 1.07 10.35 11.74
N ARG A 460 0.51 10.31 10.52
CA ARG A 460 -0.94 10.23 10.29
C ARG A 460 -1.29 8.89 9.61
N PRO A 461 -1.61 7.83 10.37
CA PRO A 461 -1.89 6.52 9.81
C PRO A 461 -2.97 6.55 8.73
N GLY A 462 -2.69 5.95 7.57
CA GLY A 462 -3.63 5.81 6.46
C GLY A 462 -3.98 7.10 5.73
N ARG A 463 -3.37 8.24 6.10
CA ARG A 463 -3.60 9.52 5.42
C ARG A 463 -2.45 9.86 4.50
N ARG A 464 -2.80 10.43 3.36
CA ARG A 464 -1.85 11.15 2.52
C ARG A 464 -1.64 12.54 3.09
N SER A 465 -0.40 12.90 3.35
CA SER A 465 -0.04 14.21 3.89
C SER A 465 0.77 15.01 2.87
N HIS A 466 0.60 16.33 2.91
CA HIS A 466 1.48 17.29 2.24
C HIS A 466 2.74 17.59 3.08
N GLU A 467 2.84 17.04 4.29
CA GLU A 467 4.04 17.15 5.12
C GLU A 467 5.07 16.07 4.78
N TRP A 468 4.67 15.00 4.10
CA TRP A 468 5.55 13.98 3.54
C TRP A 468 5.43 14.02 2.03
N LEU A 469 6.53 14.32 1.36
CA LEU A 469 6.59 14.52 -0.07
C LEU A 469 7.53 13.46 -0.67
N LYS A 470 7.19 12.95 -1.85
CA LYS A 470 8.06 12.08 -2.62
C LYS A 470 8.39 12.76 -3.93
N ILE A 471 9.68 12.88 -4.20
CA ILE A 471 10.19 13.46 -5.45
C ILE A 471 10.53 12.29 -6.35
N LYS A 472 9.75 12.15 -7.42
CA LYS A 472 9.95 11.15 -8.49
C LYS A 472 9.93 11.90 -9.82
N ARG A 473 11.07 12.39 -10.29
CA ARG A 473 11.14 12.96 -11.64
C ARG A 473 11.04 11.83 -12.67
N ALA A 474 10.12 11.98 -13.63
CA ALA A 474 10.25 11.32 -14.91
C ALA A 474 11.41 12.01 -15.63
N ILE A 475 12.49 11.29 -15.89
CA ILE A 475 13.66 11.87 -16.57
C ILE A 475 13.53 11.52 -18.04
N ILE A 476 13.59 12.52 -18.92
CA ILE A 476 13.66 12.26 -20.37
C ILE A 476 14.98 11.54 -20.61
N THR A 477 14.92 10.32 -21.14
CA THR A 477 16.11 9.59 -21.58
C THR A 477 16.19 9.67 -23.09
N LEU A 478 17.36 10.00 -23.62
CA LEU A 478 17.66 10.00 -25.05
C LEU A 478 18.87 9.10 -25.32
N ASP A 479 18.78 8.26 -26.33
CA ASP A 479 19.94 7.62 -26.94
C ASP A 479 20.48 8.57 -28.02
N VAL A 480 21.73 9.01 -27.86
CA VAL A 480 22.37 10.05 -28.69
C VAL A 480 23.74 9.58 -29.16
N VAL A 481 24.20 10.04 -30.32
CA VAL A 481 25.53 9.71 -30.84
C VAL A 481 26.54 10.81 -30.54
N VAL A 482 27.78 10.43 -30.19
CA VAL A 482 28.90 11.37 -30.03
C VAL A 482 29.42 11.80 -31.41
N THR A 483 29.54 13.11 -31.61
CA THR A 483 30.03 13.71 -32.88
C THR A 483 31.34 14.46 -32.71
N ALA A 484 31.58 15.02 -31.53
CA ALA A 484 32.86 15.58 -31.15
C ALA A 484 33.09 15.42 -29.65
N ALA A 485 34.34 15.50 -29.22
CA ALA A 485 34.72 15.43 -27.83
C ALA A 485 35.78 16.47 -27.50
N GLU A 486 35.76 16.95 -26.27
CA GLU A 486 36.63 17.99 -25.74
C GLU A 486 37.24 17.55 -24.42
N MET A 487 38.54 17.81 -24.28
CA MET A 487 39.27 17.65 -23.04
C MET A 487 39.19 18.97 -22.28
N THR A 488 38.73 18.91 -21.04
CA THR A 488 38.75 20.07 -20.14
C THR A 488 40.03 20.04 -19.28
N PRO A 489 40.60 21.19 -18.90
CA PRO A 489 41.78 21.23 -18.03
C PRO A 489 41.62 20.42 -16.74
N GLU A 490 40.41 20.35 -16.21
CA GLU A 490 40.06 19.67 -14.96
C GLU A 490 40.08 18.14 -15.08
N THR A 491 39.90 17.62 -16.31
CA THR A 491 39.75 16.18 -16.56
C THR A 491 40.82 15.61 -17.49
N ALA A 492 41.83 16.41 -17.84
CA ALA A 492 42.95 15.92 -18.64
C ALA A 492 43.68 14.78 -17.90
N PRO A 493 44.09 13.69 -18.60
CA PRO A 493 44.21 13.55 -20.05
C PRO A 493 42.96 12.97 -20.76
N TRP A 494 41.79 12.95 -20.13
CA TRP A 494 40.58 12.33 -20.68
C TRP A 494 39.67 13.34 -21.40
N PHE A 495 39.09 12.89 -22.51
CA PHE A 495 37.97 13.57 -23.14
C PHE A 495 36.74 13.38 -22.25
N SER A 496 36.15 14.47 -21.79
CA SER A 496 35.08 14.44 -20.78
C SER A 496 33.84 15.22 -21.19
N ASN A 497 33.92 16.08 -22.21
CA ASN A 497 32.81 16.88 -22.70
C ASN A 497 32.46 16.49 -24.14
N TYR A 498 31.27 15.94 -24.37
CA TYR A 498 30.89 15.33 -25.64
C TYR A 498 29.79 16.12 -26.33
N ALA A 499 30.02 16.54 -27.57
CA ALA A 499 28.99 17.04 -28.46
C ALA A 499 28.15 15.87 -28.98
N VAL A 500 26.83 15.95 -28.80
CA VAL A 500 25.91 14.85 -29.09
C VAL A 500 24.85 15.24 -30.10
N ALA A 501 24.40 14.24 -30.87
CA ALA A 501 23.42 14.39 -31.93
C ALA A 501 22.36 13.28 -31.91
N ILE A 502 21.21 13.59 -32.50
CA ILE A 502 20.10 12.66 -32.81
C ILE A 502 19.89 12.59 -34.32
N ARG A 503 19.07 11.66 -34.81
CA ARG A 503 18.68 11.63 -36.22
C ARG A 503 17.54 12.61 -36.50
N THR A 504 17.40 13.00 -37.75
CA THR A 504 16.25 13.81 -38.21
C THR A 504 14.95 13.00 -38.10
N SER A 505 14.91 11.81 -38.70
CA SER A 505 13.77 10.88 -38.65
C SER A 505 14.25 9.43 -38.83
N ASP A 506 13.34 8.47 -38.71
CA ASP A 506 13.67 7.07 -39.02
C ASP A 506 13.97 6.89 -40.51
N GLY A 507 15.06 6.17 -40.79
CA GLY A 507 15.56 5.97 -42.15
C GLY A 507 16.33 7.14 -42.77
N ASP A 508 16.42 8.28 -42.09
CA ASP A 508 17.26 9.42 -42.51
C ASP A 508 18.59 9.43 -41.73
N PRO A 509 19.75 9.30 -42.40
CA PRO A 509 21.06 9.30 -41.75
C PRO A 509 21.51 10.68 -41.25
N THR A 510 20.74 11.74 -41.52
CA THR A 510 21.11 13.12 -41.17
C THR A 510 21.11 13.33 -39.65
N LEU A 511 22.28 13.66 -39.10
CA LEU A 511 22.48 13.94 -37.68
C LEU A 511 22.26 15.42 -37.35
N LEU A 512 21.48 15.67 -36.31
CA LEU A 512 21.20 17.00 -35.76
C LEU A 512 21.80 17.09 -34.36
N GLN A 513 22.78 17.98 -34.20
CA GLN A 513 23.37 18.25 -32.90
C GLN A 513 22.31 18.82 -31.96
N ILE A 514 22.33 18.39 -30.70
CA ILE A 514 21.35 18.80 -29.68
C ILE A 514 22.00 19.37 -28.42
N GLY A 515 23.33 19.34 -28.30
CA GLY A 515 24.02 19.97 -27.19
C GLY A 515 25.37 19.35 -26.89
N LYS A 516 25.83 19.57 -25.66
CA LYS A 516 27.01 18.90 -25.09
C LYS A 516 26.65 18.26 -23.75
N VAL A 517 27.34 17.18 -23.39
CA VAL A 517 27.17 16.48 -22.11
C VAL A 517 28.55 16.13 -21.51
N ALA A 518 28.75 16.41 -20.23
CA ALA A 518 30.07 16.30 -19.59
C ALA A 518 30.15 15.44 -18.33
N VAL A 519 29.02 14.97 -17.81
CA VAL A 519 28.93 14.33 -16.48
C VAL A 519 28.20 13.00 -16.60
N GLY A 520 28.64 11.99 -15.85
CA GLY A 520 27.91 10.72 -15.69
C GLY A 520 28.73 9.45 -15.94
N LEU A 521 29.97 9.57 -16.40
CA LEU A 521 30.87 8.44 -16.59
C LEU A 521 31.81 8.27 -15.39
N SER A 522 32.06 7.03 -15.00
CA SER A 522 33.13 6.67 -14.07
C SER A 522 34.51 6.81 -14.72
N GLN A 523 35.58 6.86 -13.91
CA GLN A 523 36.94 6.98 -14.44
C GLN A 523 37.32 5.86 -15.45
N PRO A 524 37.04 4.57 -15.20
CA PRO A 524 37.29 3.51 -16.20
C PRO A 524 36.51 3.70 -17.51
N GLU A 525 35.32 4.28 -17.44
CA GLU A 525 34.51 4.57 -18.63
C GLU A 525 35.04 5.78 -19.40
N LEU A 526 35.51 6.82 -18.70
CA LEU A 526 36.20 7.96 -19.31
C LEU A 526 37.48 7.52 -20.04
N GLU A 527 38.27 6.63 -19.43
CA GLU A 527 39.45 6.01 -20.05
C GLU A 527 39.04 5.25 -21.32
N THR A 528 38.08 4.34 -21.21
CA THR A 528 37.60 3.52 -22.34
C THR A 528 37.10 4.38 -23.49
N LEU A 529 36.31 5.43 -23.19
CA LEU A 529 35.74 6.30 -24.20
C LEU A 529 36.80 7.24 -24.80
N SER A 530 37.78 7.68 -24.01
CA SER A 530 38.90 8.49 -24.51
C SER A 530 39.78 7.71 -25.47
N ASP A 531 40.10 6.45 -25.17
CA ASP A 531 40.83 5.55 -26.09
C ASP A 531 40.09 5.36 -27.41
N TRP A 532 38.77 5.23 -27.32
CA TRP A 532 37.91 5.15 -28.49
C TRP A 532 37.95 6.44 -29.30
N ILE A 533 37.76 7.60 -28.67
CA ILE A 533 37.80 8.91 -29.32
C ILE A 533 39.11 9.10 -30.08
N GLN A 534 40.25 8.77 -29.47
CA GLN A 534 41.54 8.86 -30.12
C GLN A 534 41.64 7.96 -31.37
N ARG A 535 41.09 6.74 -31.32
CA ARG A 535 41.13 5.79 -32.44
C ARG A 535 40.23 6.19 -33.61
N TYR A 536 39.09 6.82 -33.34
CA TYR A 536 38.06 7.16 -34.34
C TYR A 536 37.95 8.66 -34.60
N THR A 537 39.05 9.40 -34.37
CA THR A 537 39.16 10.81 -34.69
C THR A 537 39.21 11.01 -36.20
N ILE A 538 38.32 11.87 -36.70
CA ILE A 538 38.34 12.36 -38.09
C ILE A 538 39.28 13.56 -38.21
N GLU A 539 39.16 14.51 -37.26
CA GLU A 539 39.88 15.77 -37.31
C GLU A 539 40.20 16.30 -35.91
N GLU A 540 41.34 17.00 -35.80
CA GLU A 540 41.86 17.53 -34.55
C GLU A 540 41.86 19.06 -34.56
N PHE A 541 41.42 19.65 -33.45
CA PHE A 541 41.44 21.09 -33.24
C PHE A 541 42.07 21.43 -31.88
N ALA A 542 42.37 22.72 -31.69
CA ALA A 542 42.86 23.28 -30.43
C ALA A 542 44.03 22.45 -29.84
N GLU A 543 45.07 22.23 -30.64
CA GLU A 543 46.30 21.51 -30.24
C GLU A 543 46.11 20.10 -29.64
N GLY A 544 44.98 19.45 -29.91
CA GLY A 544 44.73 18.15 -29.28
C GLY A 544 43.47 18.09 -28.42
N MET A 545 43.01 19.26 -27.98
CA MET A 545 42.00 19.36 -26.95
C MET A 545 40.60 19.09 -27.47
N VAL A 546 40.36 19.24 -28.76
CA VAL A 546 39.06 18.98 -29.40
C VAL A 546 39.22 17.99 -30.54
N ARG A 547 38.31 17.01 -30.60
CA ARG A 547 38.27 15.95 -31.59
C ARG A 547 36.92 15.91 -32.27
N LEU A 548 36.89 16.00 -33.58
CA LEU A 548 35.76 15.54 -34.38
C LEU A 548 35.91 14.04 -34.57
N VAL A 549 34.87 13.27 -34.29
CA VAL A 549 34.93 11.79 -34.32
C VAL A 549 33.90 11.20 -35.27
N GLU A 550 34.16 9.98 -35.74
CA GLU A 550 33.17 9.22 -36.48
C GLU A 550 31.94 8.98 -35.58
N PRO A 551 30.72 9.29 -36.01
CA PRO A 551 29.54 9.07 -35.20
C PRO A 551 29.26 7.57 -35.15
N GLN A 552 29.73 6.91 -34.09
CA GLN A 552 29.51 5.47 -33.88
C GLN A 552 29.18 5.13 -32.42
N ILE A 553 29.68 5.91 -31.45
CA ILE A 553 29.38 5.69 -30.03
C ILE A 553 28.03 6.30 -29.69
N VAL A 554 27.13 5.44 -29.21
CA VAL A 554 25.85 5.83 -28.65
C VAL A 554 25.96 5.93 -27.13
N LEU A 555 25.49 7.05 -26.59
CA LEU A 555 25.32 7.29 -25.17
C LEU A 555 23.82 7.32 -24.86
N GLU A 556 23.41 6.64 -23.80
CA GLU A 556 22.13 6.95 -23.16
C GLU A 556 22.36 8.15 -22.25
N ILE A 557 21.64 9.25 -22.50
CA ILE A 557 21.65 10.44 -21.66
C ILE A 557 20.30 10.62 -21.00
N THR A 558 20.33 11.28 -19.86
CA THR A 558 19.18 11.81 -19.16
C THR A 558 19.18 13.32 -19.32
N VAL A 559 18.00 13.90 -19.53
CA VAL A 559 17.82 15.33 -19.78
C VAL A 559 16.74 15.84 -18.85
N GLU A 560 17.04 16.94 -18.16
CA GLU A 560 16.08 17.58 -17.26
C GLU A 560 15.04 18.39 -18.03
N GLN A 561 15.52 19.17 -19.00
CA GLN A 561 14.68 19.98 -19.86
C GLN A 561 15.28 20.11 -21.25
N LEU A 562 14.43 20.04 -22.26
CA LEU A 562 14.77 20.41 -23.63
C LEU A 562 14.32 21.86 -23.86
N GLN A 563 15.25 22.75 -24.17
CA GLN A 563 14.95 24.17 -24.36
C GLN A 563 14.95 24.53 -25.86
N PRO A 564 13.94 25.25 -26.37
CA PRO A 564 13.99 25.78 -27.72
C PRO A 564 15.24 26.65 -27.92
N SER A 565 16.01 26.35 -28.97
CA SER A 565 17.29 27.00 -29.22
C SER A 565 17.52 27.20 -30.71
N GLN A 566 17.94 28.42 -31.09
CA GLN A 566 18.40 28.71 -32.45
C GLN A 566 19.87 28.32 -32.69
N ARG A 567 20.57 27.88 -31.64
CA ARG A 567 21.99 27.49 -31.71
C ARG A 567 22.19 26.22 -32.54
N TYR A 568 21.22 25.31 -32.50
CA TYR A 568 21.30 24.01 -33.13
C TYR A 568 20.19 23.82 -34.15
N LYS A 569 20.48 23.12 -35.25
CA LYS A 569 19.50 22.83 -36.31
C LYS A 569 18.36 21.91 -35.85
N SER A 570 18.56 21.18 -34.74
CA SER A 570 17.49 20.45 -34.05
C SER A 570 16.37 21.35 -33.54
N GLY A 571 16.65 22.65 -33.35
CA GLY A 571 15.74 23.59 -32.69
C GLY A 571 15.74 23.47 -31.17
N TYR A 572 16.57 22.61 -30.57
CA TYR A 572 16.62 22.35 -29.13
C TYR A 572 18.05 22.28 -28.59
N ASP A 573 18.21 22.69 -27.33
CA ASP A 573 19.42 22.51 -26.53
C ASP A 573 19.13 21.64 -25.29
N LEU A 574 20.16 20.92 -24.84
CA LEU A 574 20.12 20.08 -23.65
C LEU A 574 20.39 20.91 -22.40
N HIS A 575 19.41 20.98 -21.49
CA HIS A 575 19.61 21.55 -20.16
C HIS A 575 19.84 20.43 -19.14
N ASP A 576 20.92 20.54 -18.37
CA ASP A 576 21.35 19.60 -17.33
C ASP A 576 21.41 18.12 -17.78
N ALA A 577 21.92 17.89 -19.00
CA ALA A 577 22.10 16.54 -19.49
C ALA A 577 23.20 15.78 -18.72
N ARG A 578 22.96 14.49 -18.49
CA ARG A 578 23.91 13.57 -17.85
C ARG A 578 23.94 12.22 -18.56
N ILE A 579 25.14 11.65 -18.71
CA ILE A 579 25.34 10.33 -19.29
C ILE A 579 24.90 9.28 -18.28
N VAL A 580 24.05 8.36 -18.72
CA VAL A 580 23.61 7.20 -17.92
C VAL A 580 24.57 6.04 -18.15
N ARG A 581 24.87 5.74 -19.41
CA ARG A 581 25.74 4.63 -19.82
C ARG A 581 26.11 4.71 -21.31
N ILE A 582 27.14 3.95 -21.70
CA ILE A 582 27.51 3.71 -23.10
C ILE A 582 26.67 2.55 -23.66
N ARG A 583 25.94 2.77 -24.75
CA ARG A 583 25.02 1.80 -25.37
C ARG A 583 25.70 0.97 -26.45
N ARG A 584 26.49 -0.01 -26.01
CA ARG A 584 27.18 -0.96 -26.91
C ARG A 584 26.22 -1.87 -27.69
N ASP A 585 24.97 -1.93 -27.28
CA ASP A 585 23.89 -2.69 -27.89
C ASP A 585 23.17 -1.94 -29.03
N LYS A 586 23.46 -0.65 -29.23
CA LYS A 586 22.81 0.20 -30.22
C LYS A 586 23.78 0.75 -31.26
N SER A 587 23.32 0.84 -32.50
CA SER A 587 24.00 1.56 -33.58
C SER A 587 23.45 2.98 -33.73
N VAL A 588 24.10 3.79 -34.58
CA VAL A 588 23.61 5.13 -34.94
C VAL A 588 22.22 5.09 -35.60
N ASN A 589 21.84 3.96 -36.20
CA ASN A 589 20.49 3.79 -36.75
C ASN A 589 19.42 3.52 -35.69
N ASP A 590 19.81 3.31 -34.43
CA ASP A 590 18.92 2.99 -33.29
C ASP A 590 18.82 4.11 -32.24
N ILE A 591 19.51 5.24 -32.47
CA ILE A 591 19.42 6.45 -31.63
C ILE A 591 18.08 7.16 -31.80
N ASP A 592 17.74 8.07 -30.89
CA ASP A 592 16.51 8.84 -30.98
C ASP A 592 16.48 9.81 -32.18
N THR A 593 15.26 10.19 -32.57
CA THR A 593 14.99 11.08 -33.70
C THR A 593 14.42 12.41 -33.21
N LEU A 594 14.39 13.43 -34.09
CA LEU A 594 13.73 14.69 -33.79
C LEU A 594 12.23 14.48 -33.54
N ASP A 595 11.59 13.55 -34.27
CA ASP A 595 10.19 13.19 -34.06
C ASP A 595 9.96 12.59 -32.65
N SER A 596 10.82 11.67 -32.21
CA SER A 596 10.78 11.13 -30.84
C SER A 596 10.99 12.22 -29.80
N LEU A 597 11.92 13.15 -30.06
CA LEU A 597 12.20 14.28 -29.19
C LEU A 597 11.00 15.23 -29.08
N LEU A 598 10.37 15.59 -30.20
CA LEU A 598 9.16 16.42 -30.24
C LEU A 598 7.99 15.75 -29.53
N TYR A 599 7.80 14.44 -29.71
CA TYR A 599 6.80 13.67 -28.97
C TYR A 599 7.04 13.75 -27.44
N LEU A 600 8.29 13.59 -26.99
CA LEU A 600 8.65 13.73 -25.58
C LEU A 600 8.41 15.15 -25.04
N VAL A 601 8.70 16.18 -25.85
CA VAL A 601 8.43 17.59 -25.54
C VAL A 601 6.93 17.86 -25.46
N GLU A 602 6.11 17.35 -26.38
CA GLU A 602 4.65 17.50 -26.34
C GLU A 602 4.02 16.80 -25.13
N GLN A 603 4.53 15.61 -24.77
CA GLN A 603 4.11 14.91 -23.56
C GLN A 603 4.49 15.67 -22.29
N THR A 604 5.59 16.42 -22.31
CA THR A 604 5.99 17.28 -21.19
C THR A 604 5.36 18.68 -21.23
N GLN A 605 4.97 19.23 -22.39
CA GLN A 605 4.32 20.53 -22.60
C GLN A 605 2.80 20.51 -22.37
N ASN A 606 2.10 19.45 -22.79
CA ASN A 606 0.69 19.27 -22.42
C ASN A 606 0.48 19.16 -20.90
N TRP A 607 1.56 18.93 -20.13
CA TRP A 607 1.57 19.02 -18.67
C TRP A 607 1.72 20.46 -18.14
N TRP A 608 2.40 21.37 -18.87
CA TRP A 608 2.54 22.78 -18.49
C TRP A 608 1.26 23.58 -18.78
N ASP A 609 0.57 23.31 -19.90
CA ASP A 609 -0.68 24.03 -20.24
C ASP A 609 -1.89 23.59 -19.41
N SER A 610 -1.90 22.36 -18.87
CA SER A 610 -2.95 21.90 -17.95
C SER A 610 -2.70 22.29 -16.48
N SER A 611 -1.63 23.07 -16.21
CA SER A 611 -1.32 23.66 -14.90
C SER A 611 -1.52 25.19 -14.82
N GLU A 612 -2.01 25.84 -15.88
CA GLU A 612 -2.55 27.21 -15.85
C GLU A 612 -4.10 27.29 -16.00
N GLY A 613 -4.81 26.16 -15.87
CA GLY A 613 -6.27 26.06 -15.94
C GLY A 613 -6.98 25.97 -14.58
#